data_AF-A0A7E4UZS9-F1
#
_entry.id   AF-A0A7E4UZS9-F1
#
_cell.length_a   1.000
_cell.length_b   1.000
_cell.length_c   1.000
_cell.angle_alpha   90.00
_cell.angle_beta   90.00
_cell.angle_gamma   90.00
#
_symmetry.space_group_name_H-M   'P 1'
#
loop_
_entity.id
_entity.type
_entity.pdbx_description
1 polymer ?
#
loop_
_entity_poly.entity_id
_entity_poly.type
_entity_poly.pdbx_seq_one_letter_code
_entity_poly.pdbx_strand_id
1 'polypeptide(L)'
;MASPQALNGSAFYEDTGNEFRIPPWADILKAENIQPILVYFVLFRMASFLAKRYTWTEYTGFKQYRLRNLSICFIHSVISATIALTFSVTHLNEVLFNPMHWYQHCWRHGLLFSAAYFLHDTIDMLEFELSKFTAELLLHHFCCVFVFVVTVTSRKFLPYAYCALLMEVNSVTLHLRTLMQLSGTSTQYIRTFRAVQYANIFTFLVFRFCVQVFELHWAIVNISNMHVFFFLVGTIGGITFLIINSCLFLRILASDGFLGDAGRNAAAINRWDGLSRGDRDD
;
A
#
# COMPACT_ATOMS: atom_id res chain seq x y z
N MET A 1 22.00 -33.79 12.19
CA MET A 1 22.18 -33.28 10.81
C MET A 1 21.12 -33.91 9.94
N ALA A 2 19.98 -33.24 9.77
CA ALA A 2 18.96 -33.64 8.81
C ALA A 2 19.20 -32.83 7.53
N SER A 3 19.34 -33.55 6.42
CA SER A 3 19.51 -32.98 5.08
C SER A 3 18.23 -32.25 4.65
N PRO A 4 18.31 -31.05 4.04
CA PRO A 4 17.14 -30.43 3.41
C PRO A 4 16.75 -31.23 2.18
N GLN A 5 15.57 -31.85 2.19
CA GLN A 5 14.98 -32.41 0.97
C GLN A 5 14.47 -31.25 0.11
N ALA A 6 15.22 -30.91 -0.93
CA ALA A 6 14.75 -30.06 -2.01
C ALA A 6 13.75 -30.87 -2.86
N LEU A 7 12.46 -30.59 -2.69
CA LEU A 7 11.45 -30.95 -3.68
C LEU A 7 11.28 -29.76 -4.62
N ASN A 8 11.32 -30.02 -5.93
CA ASN A 8 11.15 -29.06 -7.01
C ASN A 8 10.10 -27.98 -6.67
N GLY A 9 10.53 -26.72 -6.52
CA GLY A 9 9.64 -25.56 -6.33
C GLY A 9 8.88 -25.51 -5.00
N SER A 10 9.25 -26.29 -3.98
CA SER A 10 8.54 -26.34 -2.70
C SER A 10 8.82 -25.12 -1.81
N ALA A 11 7.81 -24.67 -1.06
CA ALA A 11 7.97 -23.66 -0.02
C ALA A 11 9.07 -24.06 0.97
N PHE A 12 9.90 -23.10 1.35
CA PHE A 12 10.90 -23.33 2.39
C PHE A 12 10.32 -22.87 3.72
N TYR A 13 10.13 -23.82 4.64
CA TYR A 13 10.10 -23.53 6.07
C TYR A 13 11.55 -23.49 6.53
N GLU A 14 12.23 -22.38 6.25
CA GLU A 14 13.64 -22.24 6.59
C GLU A 14 13.75 -21.92 8.09
N ASP A 15 13.97 -22.93 8.94
CA ASP A 15 14.33 -22.72 10.35
C ASP A 15 15.80 -22.28 10.46
N THR A 16 16.05 -21.06 9.98
CA THR A 16 17.37 -20.42 9.93
C THR A 16 17.71 -19.68 11.23
N GLY A 17 16.76 -19.56 12.16
CA GLY A 17 16.84 -18.69 13.32
C GLY A 17 16.90 -17.19 12.98
N ASN A 18 16.63 -16.80 11.73
CA ASN A 18 16.65 -15.40 11.29
C ASN A 18 15.60 -14.55 12.01
N GLU A 19 14.51 -15.15 12.49
CA GLU A 19 13.51 -14.48 13.32
C GLU A 19 14.09 -13.97 14.65
N PHE A 20 15.22 -14.51 15.13
CA PHE A 20 15.90 -14.09 16.36
C PHE A 20 17.10 -13.16 16.11
N ARG A 21 17.27 -12.64 14.89
CA ARG A 21 18.41 -11.78 14.53
C ARG A 21 17.96 -10.56 13.72
N ILE A 22 18.76 -9.51 13.72
CA ILE A 22 18.50 -8.33 12.87
C ILE A 22 18.62 -8.74 11.39
N PRO A 23 17.76 -8.23 10.48
CA PRO A 23 17.84 -8.56 9.06
C PRO A 23 19.22 -8.26 8.47
N PRO A 24 19.76 -9.13 7.60
CA PRO A 24 21.00 -8.87 6.90
C PRO A 24 20.78 -7.80 5.81
N TRP A 25 20.88 -6.52 6.19
CA TRP A 25 20.53 -5.39 5.32
C TRP A 25 21.23 -5.39 3.97
N ALA A 26 22.48 -5.86 3.90
CA ALA A 26 23.25 -5.95 2.65
C ALA A 26 22.56 -6.84 1.60
N ASP A 27 21.69 -7.76 2.02
CA ASP A 27 20.98 -8.66 1.11
C ASP A 27 20.02 -7.93 0.17
N ILE A 28 19.57 -6.71 0.51
CA ILE A 28 18.75 -5.91 -0.40
C ILE A 28 19.50 -5.54 -1.69
N LEU A 29 20.83 -5.42 -1.62
CA LEU A 29 21.70 -5.05 -2.73
C LEU A 29 22.08 -6.25 -3.60
N LYS A 30 21.75 -7.48 -3.19
CA LYS A 30 21.96 -8.67 -4.02
C LYS A 30 21.17 -8.54 -5.32
N ALA A 31 21.76 -9.01 -6.41
CA ALA A 31 21.18 -8.97 -7.75
C ALA A 31 19.73 -9.50 -7.77
N GLU A 32 19.47 -10.57 -7.03
CA GLU A 32 18.15 -11.20 -6.93
C GLU A 32 17.02 -10.31 -6.38
N ASN A 33 17.36 -9.23 -5.67
CA ASN A 33 16.40 -8.28 -5.08
C ASN A 33 16.42 -6.94 -5.81
N ILE A 34 17.62 -6.40 -6.09
CA ILE A 34 17.75 -5.08 -6.73
C ILE A 34 17.34 -5.11 -8.20
N GLN A 35 17.61 -6.19 -8.95
CA GLN A 35 17.24 -6.27 -10.37
C GLN A 35 15.71 -6.22 -10.56
N PRO A 36 14.88 -7.03 -9.85
CA PRO A 36 13.43 -6.89 -9.94
C PRO A 36 12.92 -5.51 -9.54
N ILE A 37 13.43 -4.91 -8.46
CA ILE A 37 13.02 -3.56 -8.02
C ILE A 37 13.26 -2.54 -9.14
N LEU A 38 14.45 -2.55 -9.76
CA LEU A 38 14.79 -1.63 -10.85
C LEU A 38 13.91 -1.87 -12.08
N VAL A 39 13.68 -3.13 -12.45
CA VAL A 39 12.81 -3.48 -13.59
C VAL A 39 11.39 -2.98 -13.35
N TYR A 40 10.79 -3.28 -12.20
CA TYR A 40 9.45 -2.80 -11.87
C TYR A 40 9.37 -1.28 -11.78
N PHE A 41 10.39 -0.63 -11.22
CA PHE A 41 10.45 0.84 -11.15
C PHE A 41 10.47 1.46 -12.55
N VAL A 42 11.27 0.93 -13.47
CA VAL A 42 11.32 1.38 -14.87
C VAL A 42 9.96 1.15 -15.54
N LEU A 43 9.31 0.01 -15.31
CA LEU A 43 7.96 -0.26 -15.84
C LEU A 43 6.94 0.79 -15.35
N PHE A 44 6.96 1.16 -14.07
CA PHE A 44 6.10 2.22 -13.55
C PHE A 44 6.44 3.59 -14.15
N ARG A 45 7.73 3.91 -14.35
CA ARG A 45 8.14 5.14 -15.04
C ARG A 45 7.64 5.20 -16.47
N MET A 46 7.71 4.08 -17.20
CA MET A 46 7.15 3.96 -18.54
C MET A 46 5.63 4.11 -18.53
N ALA A 47 4.93 3.44 -17.61
CA ALA A 47 3.49 3.57 -17.47
C ALA A 47 3.05 5.01 -17.17
N SER A 48 3.74 5.70 -16.25
CA SER A 48 3.52 7.11 -15.95
C SER A 48 3.80 8.03 -17.13
N PHE A 49 4.86 7.77 -17.89
CA PHE A 49 5.13 8.51 -19.11
C PHE A 49 4.00 8.35 -20.14
N LEU A 50 3.52 7.12 -20.36
CA LEU A 50 2.39 6.84 -21.25
C LEU A 50 1.10 7.51 -20.75
N ALA A 51 0.81 7.47 -19.45
CA ALA A 51 -0.34 8.16 -18.87
C ALA A 51 -0.23 9.69 -19.06
N LYS A 52 0.95 10.27 -18.81
CA LYS A 52 1.21 11.70 -19.07
C LYS A 52 1.00 12.07 -20.55
N ARG A 53 1.24 11.14 -21.48
CA ARG A 53 1.05 11.37 -22.92
C ARG A 53 -0.39 11.19 -23.41
N TYR A 54 -1.11 10.19 -22.91
CA TYR A 54 -2.35 9.71 -23.54
C TYR A 54 -3.62 9.84 -22.69
N THR A 55 -3.53 10.03 -21.37
CA THR A 55 -4.72 10.09 -20.51
C THR A 55 -5.01 11.49 -20.00
N TRP A 56 -6.30 11.75 -19.74
CA TRP A 56 -6.82 12.99 -19.14
C TRP A 56 -6.39 14.27 -19.87
N THR A 57 -6.24 14.21 -21.19
CA THR A 57 -5.81 15.35 -22.03
C THR A 57 -6.82 16.50 -22.05
N GLU A 58 -8.08 16.23 -21.70
CA GLU A 58 -9.16 17.22 -21.60
C GLU A 58 -9.06 18.11 -20.34
N TYR A 59 -8.26 17.73 -19.34
CA TYR A 59 -8.04 18.49 -18.12
C TYR A 59 -6.74 19.28 -18.21
N THR A 60 -6.58 20.34 -17.41
CA THR A 60 -5.34 21.14 -17.35
C THR A 60 -4.83 21.30 -15.92
N GLY A 61 -3.57 21.74 -15.80
CA GLY A 61 -2.93 22.09 -14.53
C GLY A 61 -2.83 20.94 -13.52
N PHE A 62 -2.90 21.29 -12.24
CA PHE A 62 -2.74 20.33 -11.13
C PHE A 62 -3.79 19.21 -11.13
N LYS A 63 -5.02 19.51 -11.57
CA LYS A 63 -6.10 18.51 -11.67
C LYS A 63 -5.76 17.41 -12.66
N GLN A 64 -5.20 17.75 -13.81
CA GLN A 64 -4.74 16.79 -14.81
C GLN A 64 -3.62 15.90 -14.27
N TYR A 65 -2.61 16.52 -13.63
CA TYR A 65 -1.53 15.80 -12.97
C TYR A 65 -2.08 14.77 -11.98
N ARG A 66 -2.98 15.20 -11.08
CA ARG A 66 -3.54 14.34 -10.03
C ARG A 66 -4.34 13.18 -10.62
N LEU A 67 -5.15 13.40 -11.66
CA LEU A 67 -5.87 12.34 -12.36
C LEU A 67 -4.94 11.30 -12.98
N ARG A 68 -3.84 11.76 -13.59
CA ARG A 68 -2.82 10.89 -14.19
C ARG A 68 -2.10 10.07 -13.14
N ASN A 69 -1.57 10.70 -12.09
CA ASN A 69 -0.88 9.97 -11.01
C ASN A 69 -1.83 8.95 -10.37
N LEU A 70 -3.05 9.39 -10.02
CA LEU A 70 -4.06 8.52 -9.41
C LEU A 70 -4.47 7.33 -10.29
N SER A 71 -4.36 7.45 -11.62
CA SER A 71 -4.59 6.33 -12.54
C SER A 71 -3.50 5.27 -12.43
N ILE A 72 -2.25 5.69 -12.22
CA ILE A 72 -1.13 4.77 -11.99
C ILE A 72 -1.27 4.12 -10.61
N CYS A 73 -1.66 4.89 -9.57
CA CYS A 73 -1.99 4.33 -8.26
C CYS A 73 -3.11 3.28 -8.35
N PHE A 74 -4.16 3.57 -9.12
CA PHE A 74 -5.27 2.64 -9.33
C PHE A 74 -4.78 1.34 -9.99
N ILE A 75 -4.01 1.42 -11.07
CA ILE A 75 -3.45 0.22 -11.75
C ILE A 75 -2.58 -0.60 -10.80
N HIS A 76 -1.70 0.06 -10.04
CA HIS A 76 -0.89 -0.60 -9.02
C HIS A 76 -1.76 -1.35 -8.03
N SER A 77 -2.71 -0.66 -7.39
CA SER A 77 -3.58 -1.23 -6.37
C SER A 77 -4.39 -2.42 -6.89
N VAL A 78 -4.85 -2.39 -8.15
CA VAL A 78 -5.58 -3.52 -8.76
C VAL A 78 -4.67 -4.75 -8.89
N ILE A 79 -3.44 -4.57 -9.38
CA ILE A 79 -2.48 -5.66 -9.56
C ILE A 79 -2.05 -6.21 -8.19
N SER A 80 -1.64 -5.34 -7.26
CA SER A 80 -1.16 -5.75 -5.94
C SER A 80 -2.26 -6.38 -5.09
N ALA A 81 -3.48 -5.84 -5.10
CA ALA A 81 -4.64 -6.44 -4.45
C ALA A 81 -4.98 -7.83 -5.02
N THR A 82 -4.89 -8.00 -6.33
CA THR A 82 -5.15 -9.31 -6.97
C THR A 82 -4.11 -10.34 -6.54
N ILE A 83 -2.83 -9.97 -6.53
CA ILE A 83 -1.74 -10.84 -6.07
C ILE A 83 -1.93 -11.17 -4.58
N ALA A 84 -2.22 -10.17 -3.75
CA ALA A 84 -2.41 -10.36 -2.30
C ALA A 84 -3.62 -11.25 -1.98
N LEU A 85 -4.77 -11.01 -2.64
CA LEU A 85 -5.96 -11.85 -2.47
C LEU A 85 -5.72 -13.28 -2.94
N THR A 86 -5.06 -13.46 -4.09
CA THR A 86 -4.73 -14.79 -4.60
C THR A 86 -3.81 -15.52 -3.63
N PHE A 87 -2.79 -14.83 -3.10
CA PHE A 87 -1.94 -15.38 -2.06
C PHE A 87 -2.74 -15.80 -0.82
N SER A 88 -3.54 -14.89 -0.26
CA SER A 88 -4.29 -15.16 0.98
C SER A 88 -5.34 -16.26 0.83
N VAL A 89 -5.95 -16.41 -0.35
CA VAL A 89 -6.91 -17.50 -0.62
C VAL A 89 -6.19 -18.83 -0.82
N THR A 90 -5.08 -18.84 -1.56
CA THR A 90 -4.35 -20.09 -1.86
C THR A 90 -3.47 -20.58 -0.71
N HIS A 91 -3.05 -19.68 0.18
CA HIS A 91 -2.15 -19.97 1.31
C HIS A 91 -2.80 -19.58 2.65
N LEU A 92 -4.12 -19.75 2.78
CA LEU A 92 -4.88 -19.34 3.96
C LEU A 92 -4.32 -19.92 5.27
N ASN A 93 -3.90 -21.19 5.27
CA ASN A 93 -3.30 -21.82 6.44
C ASN A 93 -1.99 -21.13 6.86
N GLU A 94 -1.16 -20.72 5.91
CA GLU A 94 0.10 -20.04 6.21
C GLU A 94 -0.14 -18.62 6.74
N VAL A 95 -1.12 -17.93 6.16
CA VAL A 95 -1.56 -16.61 6.60
C VAL A 95 -2.13 -16.62 8.03
N LEU A 96 -2.87 -17.66 8.41
CA LEU A 96 -3.51 -17.73 9.73
C LEU A 96 -2.61 -18.34 10.81
N PHE A 97 -1.83 -19.36 10.45
CA PHE A 97 -1.14 -20.19 11.45
C PHE A 97 0.39 -20.12 11.37
N ASN A 98 0.98 -19.83 10.19
CA ASN A 98 2.43 -19.73 10.03
C ASN A 98 2.93 -18.41 9.40
N PRO A 99 2.53 -17.21 9.89
CA PRO A 99 2.89 -15.96 9.22
C PRO A 99 4.39 -15.65 9.24
N MET A 100 5.15 -16.29 10.13
CA MET A 100 6.57 -16.02 10.37
C MET A 100 7.52 -16.80 9.45
N HIS A 101 7.30 -18.11 9.29
CA HIS A 101 8.33 -19.00 8.76
C HIS A 101 8.16 -19.34 7.28
N TRP A 102 6.96 -19.18 6.72
CA TRP A 102 6.72 -19.52 5.33
C TRP A 102 7.37 -18.49 4.40
N TYR A 103 8.19 -18.94 3.45
CA TYR A 103 8.81 -18.07 2.46
C TYR A 103 8.97 -18.78 1.10
N GLN A 104 8.67 -18.05 0.02
CA GLN A 104 8.87 -18.51 -1.36
C GLN A 104 9.38 -17.36 -2.24
N HIS A 105 10.41 -17.65 -3.03
CA HIS A 105 11.05 -16.66 -3.89
C HIS A 105 10.13 -16.08 -4.97
N CYS A 106 9.18 -16.85 -5.51
CA CYS A 106 8.24 -16.33 -6.51
C CYS A 106 7.28 -15.30 -5.89
N TRP A 107 6.75 -15.58 -4.70
CA TRP A 107 5.79 -14.70 -4.02
C TRP A 107 6.44 -13.43 -3.49
N ARG A 108 7.74 -13.41 -3.18
CA ARG A 108 8.40 -12.14 -2.80
C ARG A 108 8.29 -11.05 -3.87
N HIS A 109 8.11 -11.42 -5.15
CA HIS A 109 7.94 -10.46 -6.24
C HIS A 109 6.73 -9.56 -6.08
N GLY A 110 5.66 -10.01 -5.41
CA GLY A 110 4.53 -9.14 -5.08
C GLY A 110 4.94 -7.95 -4.22
N LEU A 111 5.78 -8.20 -3.20
CA LEU A 111 6.32 -7.15 -2.33
C LEU A 111 7.31 -6.25 -3.08
N LEU A 112 8.19 -6.83 -3.91
CA LEU A 112 9.17 -6.06 -4.70
C LEU A 112 8.48 -5.15 -5.73
N PHE A 113 7.40 -5.64 -6.35
CA PHE A 113 6.56 -4.87 -7.26
C PHE A 113 5.93 -3.66 -6.54
N SER A 114 5.35 -3.87 -5.35
CA SER A 114 4.78 -2.79 -4.55
C SER A 114 5.83 -1.83 -4.00
N ALA A 115 7.00 -2.33 -3.57
CA ALA A 115 8.09 -1.47 -3.14
C ALA A 115 8.56 -0.54 -4.28
N ALA A 116 8.74 -1.08 -5.48
CA ALA A 116 9.12 -0.30 -6.66
C ALA A 116 8.07 0.75 -7.04
N TYR A 117 6.78 0.41 -6.95
CA TYR A 117 5.69 1.36 -7.12
C TYR A 117 5.75 2.50 -6.08
N PHE A 118 5.86 2.18 -4.79
CA PHE A 118 5.90 3.20 -3.74
C PHE A 118 7.10 4.12 -3.86
N LEU A 119 8.25 3.62 -4.31
CA LEU A 119 9.41 4.46 -4.67
C LEU A 119 9.11 5.37 -5.85
N HIS A 120 8.49 4.84 -6.92
CA HIS A 120 8.06 5.63 -8.06
C HIS A 120 7.12 6.77 -7.65
N ASP A 121 6.04 6.45 -6.94
CA ASP A 121 4.99 7.39 -6.54
C ASP A 121 5.53 8.43 -5.53
N THR A 122 6.43 8.01 -4.64
CA THR A 122 7.14 8.92 -3.74
C THR A 122 7.90 10.01 -4.49
N ILE A 123 8.63 9.65 -5.55
CA ILE A 123 9.38 10.64 -6.34
C ILE A 123 8.43 11.55 -7.12
N ASP A 124 7.38 11.01 -7.75
CA ASP A 124 6.39 11.83 -8.49
C ASP A 124 5.70 12.83 -7.54
N MET A 125 5.30 12.39 -6.34
CA MET A 125 4.73 13.29 -5.32
C MET A 125 5.70 14.38 -4.84
N LEU A 126 6.97 14.04 -4.59
CA LEU A 126 7.97 15.02 -4.14
C LEU A 126 8.27 16.09 -5.21
N GLU A 127 8.15 15.73 -6.48
CA GLU A 127 8.34 16.64 -7.61
C GLU A 127 7.15 17.60 -7.80
N PHE A 128 5.91 17.15 -7.54
CA PHE A 128 4.70 17.86 -7.99
C PHE A 128 3.67 18.21 -6.91
N GLU A 129 3.71 17.62 -5.70
CA GLU A 129 2.70 17.86 -4.65
C GLU A 129 3.33 17.93 -3.24
N LEU A 130 3.68 19.12 -2.74
CA LEU A 130 4.17 19.29 -1.36
C LEU A 130 3.06 19.86 -0.44
N SER A 131 2.42 18.98 0.32
CA SER A 131 1.39 19.34 1.29
C SER A 131 1.47 18.48 2.57
N LYS A 132 0.73 18.87 3.62
CA LYS A 132 0.59 18.05 4.85
C LYS A 132 0.02 16.66 4.54
N PHE A 133 -0.86 16.56 3.56
CA PHE A 133 -1.44 15.28 3.11
C PHE A 133 -0.42 14.44 2.35
N THR A 134 0.46 15.07 1.57
CA THR A 134 1.60 14.39 0.95
C THR A 134 2.54 13.84 2.02
N ALA A 135 2.83 14.59 3.08
CA ALA A 135 3.69 14.11 4.16
C ALA A 135 3.13 12.85 4.84
N GLU A 136 1.82 12.77 5.06
CA GLU A 136 1.14 11.58 5.58
C GLU A 136 1.30 10.39 4.62
N LEU A 137 1.11 10.61 3.31
CA LEU A 137 1.23 9.56 2.30
C LEU A 137 2.69 9.11 2.10
N LEU A 138 3.65 10.02 2.21
CA LEU A 138 5.09 9.71 2.19
C LEU A 138 5.50 8.87 3.40
N LEU A 139 4.97 9.18 4.60
CA LEU A 139 5.17 8.35 5.78
C LEU A 139 4.59 6.94 5.56
N HIS A 140 3.38 6.84 4.99
CA HIS A 140 2.78 5.57 4.62
C HIS A 140 3.68 4.77 3.66
N HIS A 141 4.18 5.38 2.58
CA HIS A 141 5.09 4.72 1.64
C HIS A 141 6.38 4.27 2.30
N PHE A 142 6.98 5.12 3.13
CA PHE A 142 8.19 4.78 3.86
C PHE A 142 7.98 3.54 4.73
N CYS A 143 6.90 3.51 5.53
CA CYS A 143 6.57 2.37 6.38
C CYS A 143 6.28 1.10 5.55
N CYS A 144 5.53 1.20 4.45
CA CYS A 144 5.28 0.07 3.54
C CYS A 144 6.58 -0.52 3.00
N VAL A 145 7.43 0.32 2.39
CA VAL A 145 8.71 -0.10 1.80
C VAL A 145 9.61 -0.70 2.88
N PHE A 146 9.65 -0.11 4.06
CA PHE A 146 10.47 -0.60 5.17
C PHE A 146 10.07 -2.02 5.59
N VAL A 147 8.77 -2.29 5.78
CA VAL A 147 8.27 -3.64 6.11
C VAL A 147 8.60 -4.64 5.01
N PHE A 148 8.47 -4.25 3.74
CA PHE A 148 8.82 -5.14 2.62
C PHE A 148 10.31 -5.44 2.56
N VAL A 149 11.18 -4.45 2.77
CA VAL A 149 12.63 -4.65 2.84
C VAL A 149 13.00 -5.56 4.00
N VAL A 150 12.42 -5.36 5.19
CA VAL A 150 12.62 -6.25 6.35
C VAL A 150 12.23 -7.69 6.01
N THR A 151 11.07 -7.88 5.39
CA THR A 151 10.55 -9.21 5.00
C THR A 151 11.46 -9.89 3.97
N VAL A 152 11.87 -9.16 2.93
CA VAL A 152 12.72 -9.69 1.85
C VAL A 152 14.12 -10.03 2.35
N THR A 153 14.73 -9.16 3.15
CA THR A 153 16.11 -9.35 3.66
C THR A 153 16.19 -10.42 4.75
N SER A 154 15.21 -10.49 5.64
CA SER A 154 15.16 -11.55 6.66
C SER A 154 14.77 -12.92 6.10
N ARG A 155 14.12 -12.94 4.92
CA ARG A 155 13.46 -14.12 4.34
C ARG A 155 12.44 -14.76 5.29
N LYS A 156 11.76 -13.90 6.06
CA LYS A 156 10.75 -14.25 7.06
C LYS A 156 9.55 -13.33 6.90
N PHE A 157 8.44 -13.67 7.53
CA PHE A 157 7.25 -12.82 7.61
C PHE A 157 6.54 -12.55 6.28
N LEU A 158 6.74 -13.39 5.25
CA LEU A 158 6.14 -13.17 3.93
C LEU A 158 4.61 -13.19 3.97
N PRO A 159 3.93 -14.18 4.59
CA PRO A 159 2.48 -14.12 4.74
C PRO A 159 1.99 -12.93 5.57
N TYR A 160 2.75 -12.52 6.60
CA TYR A 160 2.44 -11.33 7.38
C TYR A 160 2.48 -10.07 6.52
N ALA A 161 3.54 -9.85 5.74
CA ALA A 161 3.63 -8.72 4.81
C ALA A 161 2.53 -8.73 3.72
N TYR A 162 2.09 -9.92 3.31
CA TYR A 162 0.94 -10.06 2.42
C TYR A 162 -0.39 -9.69 3.08
N CYS A 163 -0.54 -9.91 4.39
CA CYS A 163 -1.69 -9.40 5.15
C CYS A 163 -1.71 -7.87 5.08
N ALA A 164 -0.60 -7.20 5.39
CA ALA A 164 -0.48 -5.76 5.24
C ALA A 164 -0.82 -5.29 3.81
N LEU A 165 -0.37 -6.02 2.79
CA LEU A 165 -0.66 -5.70 1.39
C LEU A 165 -2.14 -5.86 1.01
N LEU A 166 -2.95 -6.63 1.75
CA LEU A 166 -4.40 -6.71 1.52
C LEU A 166 -5.10 -5.35 1.67
N MET A 167 -4.49 -4.37 2.35
CA MET A 167 -5.02 -3.00 2.40
C MET A 167 -5.19 -2.38 1.01
N GLU A 168 -4.45 -2.85 0.01
CA GLU A 168 -4.58 -2.44 -1.39
C GLU A 168 -5.96 -2.77 -1.98
N VAL A 169 -6.66 -3.79 -1.46
CA VAL A 169 -8.04 -4.09 -1.87
C VAL A 169 -8.96 -2.91 -1.59
N ASN A 170 -8.79 -2.25 -0.44
CA ASN A 170 -9.50 -1.00 -0.18
C ASN A 170 -8.95 0.15 -1.06
N SER A 171 -7.62 0.24 -1.25
CA SER A 171 -7.01 1.27 -2.11
C SER A 171 -7.61 1.28 -3.52
N VAL A 172 -7.94 0.12 -4.11
CA VAL A 172 -8.65 0.04 -5.40
C VAL A 172 -9.94 0.86 -5.39
N THR A 173 -10.81 0.62 -4.40
CA THR A 173 -12.09 1.34 -4.29
C THR A 173 -11.90 2.82 -3.93
N LEU A 174 -10.88 3.14 -3.14
CA LEU A 174 -10.55 4.51 -2.74
C LEU A 174 -10.04 5.34 -3.93
N HIS A 175 -9.16 4.76 -4.74
CA HIS A 175 -8.63 5.40 -5.96
C HIS A 175 -9.72 5.56 -7.00
N LEU A 176 -10.55 4.53 -7.24
CA LEU A 176 -11.70 4.62 -8.13
C LEU A 176 -12.67 5.73 -7.68
N ARG A 177 -13.01 5.77 -6.39
CA ARG A 177 -13.84 6.81 -5.80
C ARG A 177 -13.26 8.20 -6.07
N THR A 178 -11.96 8.38 -5.84
CA THR A 178 -11.29 9.68 -5.99
C THR A 178 -11.16 10.08 -7.46
N LEU A 179 -10.93 9.11 -8.37
CA LEU A 179 -10.95 9.34 -9.83
C LEU A 179 -12.34 9.82 -10.26
N MET A 180 -13.41 9.21 -9.76
CA MET A 180 -14.77 9.61 -10.09
C MET A 180 -15.09 11.04 -9.63
N GLN A 181 -14.64 11.40 -8.43
CA GLN A 181 -14.80 12.76 -7.89
C GLN A 181 -14.02 13.80 -8.70
N LEU A 182 -12.75 13.52 -9.01
CA LEU A 182 -11.91 14.48 -9.74
C LEU A 182 -12.35 14.63 -11.20
N SER A 183 -12.72 13.54 -11.88
CA SER A 183 -13.22 13.58 -13.25
C SER A 183 -14.65 14.12 -13.39
N GLY A 184 -15.34 14.40 -12.27
CA GLY A 184 -16.75 14.79 -12.30
C GLY A 184 -17.72 13.66 -12.66
N THR A 185 -17.22 12.46 -12.98
CA THR A 185 -18.07 11.30 -13.28
C THR A 185 -18.89 10.82 -12.07
N SER A 186 -18.56 11.29 -10.86
CA SER A 186 -19.39 11.07 -9.67
C SER A 186 -20.79 11.68 -9.77
N THR A 187 -20.97 12.80 -10.48
CA THR A 187 -22.29 13.41 -10.70
C THR A 187 -22.99 12.82 -11.93
N GLN A 188 -22.22 12.43 -12.95
CA GLN A 188 -22.74 11.79 -14.16
C GLN A 188 -23.29 10.39 -13.88
N TYR A 189 -22.58 9.58 -13.08
CA TYR A 189 -22.93 8.19 -12.76
C TYR A 189 -23.21 8.00 -11.28
N ILE A 190 -24.21 8.71 -10.75
CA ILE A 190 -24.50 8.78 -9.31
C ILE A 190 -24.74 7.40 -8.66
N ARG A 191 -25.41 6.47 -9.35
CA ARG A 191 -25.66 5.12 -8.82
C ARG A 191 -24.37 4.32 -8.67
N THR A 192 -23.53 4.33 -9.70
CA THR A 192 -22.20 3.68 -9.69
C THR A 192 -21.32 4.30 -8.62
N PHE A 193 -21.30 5.64 -8.53
CA PHE A 193 -20.52 6.34 -7.51
C PHE A 193 -20.94 5.95 -6.09
N ARG A 194 -22.26 5.88 -5.82
CA ARG A 194 -22.79 5.46 -4.52
C ARG A 194 -22.44 4.01 -4.19
N ALA A 195 -22.47 3.10 -5.17
CA ALA A 195 -22.00 1.73 -4.99
C ALA A 195 -20.50 1.69 -4.63
N VAL A 196 -19.67 2.50 -5.30
CA VAL A 196 -18.23 2.62 -5.00
C VAL A 196 -18.00 3.19 -3.59
N GLN A 197 -18.80 4.16 -3.13
CA GLN A 197 -18.71 4.67 -1.75
C GLN A 197 -19.00 3.59 -0.71
N TYR A 198 -20.07 2.80 -0.90
CA TYR A 198 -20.39 1.69 0.01
C TYR A 198 -19.34 0.58 -0.03
N ALA A 199 -18.87 0.21 -1.24
CA ALA A 199 -17.78 -0.75 -1.40
C ALA A 199 -16.50 -0.26 -0.72
N ASN A 200 -16.19 1.03 -0.83
CA ASN A 200 -15.05 1.62 -0.15
C ASN A 200 -15.20 1.53 1.37
N ILE A 201 -16.34 1.89 1.96
CA ILE A 201 -16.53 1.74 3.42
C ILE A 201 -16.38 0.29 3.85
N PHE A 202 -17.05 -0.65 3.16
CA PHE A 202 -17.01 -2.06 3.49
C PHE A 202 -15.58 -2.62 3.42
N THR A 203 -14.89 -2.39 2.31
CA THR A 203 -13.50 -2.84 2.14
C THR A 203 -12.55 -2.16 3.12
N PHE A 204 -12.81 -0.90 3.51
CA PHE A 204 -12.00 -0.20 4.51
C PHE A 204 -12.08 -0.90 5.87
N LEU A 205 -13.29 -1.25 6.30
CA LEU A 205 -13.49 -1.96 7.57
C LEU A 205 -12.78 -3.32 7.56
N VAL A 206 -12.98 -4.11 6.49
CA VAL A 206 -12.43 -5.47 6.39
C VAL A 206 -10.91 -5.46 6.16
N PHE A 207 -10.46 -4.83 5.08
CA PHE A 207 -9.08 -4.97 4.61
C PHE A 207 -8.10 -4.00 5.25
N ARG A 208 -8.57 -2.94 5.94
CA ARG A 208 -7.70 -2.09 6.77
C ARG A 208 -7.87 -2.42 8.24
N PHE A 209 -9.04 -2.19 8.84
CA PHE A 209 -9.18 -2.35 10.29
C PHE A 209 -9.09 -3.80 10.77
N CYS A 210 -9.85 -4.74 10.19
CA CYS A 210 -9.79 -6.14 10.66
C CYS A 210 -8.41 -6.75 10.42
N VAL A 211 -7.79 -6.50 9.26
CA VAL A 211 -6.42 -6.92 8.96
C VAL A 211 -5.43 -6.32 9.97
N GLN A 212 -5.51 -5.03 10.26
CA GLN A 212 -4.61 -4.38 11.21
C GLN A 212 -4.74 -4.95 12.64
N VAL A 213 -5.98 -5.22 13.07
CA VAL A 213 -6.26 -5.84 14.37
C VAL A 213 -5.66 -7.24 14.42
N PHE A 214 -5.82 -8.04 13.35
CA PHE A 214 -5.21 -9.35 13.23
C PHE A 214 -3.67 -9.28 13.34
N GLU A 215 -3.04 -8.38 12.59
CA GLU A 215 -1.58 -8.23 12.55
C GLU A 215 -0.99 -7.77 13.89
N LEU A 216 -1.64 -6.81 14.55
CA LEU A 216 -1.23 -6.33 15.88
C LEU A 216 -1.40 -7.41 16.94
N HIS A 217 -2.55 -8.09 16.94
CA HIS A 217 -2.80 -9.20 17.85
C HIS A 217 -1.77 -10.31 17.66
N TRP A 218 -1.49 -10.70 16.42
CA TRP A 218 -0.51 -11.73 16.09
C TRP A 218 0.90 -11.34 16.57
N ALA A 219 1.32 -10.09 16.35
CA ALA A 219 2.63 -9.60 16.79
C ALA A 219 2.77 -9.63 18.33
N ILE A 220 1.71 -9.27 19.06
CA ILE A 220 1.70 -9.30 20.53
C ILE A 220 1.78 -10.73 21.05
N VAL A 221 0.98 -11.66 20.50
CA VAL A 221 0.98 -13.07 20.91
C VAL A 221 2.33 -13.75 20.65
N ASN A 222 3.04 -13.35 19.59
CA ASN A 222 4.31 -13.96 19.18
C ASN A 222 5.56 -13.21 19.66
N ILE A 223 5.43 -12.27 20.60
CA ILE A 223 6.55 -11.44 21.08
C ILE A 223 7.76 -12.27 21.56
N SER A 224 7.54 -13.41 22.20
CA SER A 224 8.62 -14.28 22.70
C SER A 224 9.28 -15.12 21.61
N ASN A 225 8.68 -15.19 20.41
CA ASN A 225 9.08 -16.09 19.32
C ASN A 225 9.87 -15.35 18.23
N MET A 226 10.18 -14.07 18.43
CA MET A 226 10.94 -13.27 17.48
C MET A 226 11.83 -12.26 18.19
N HIS A 227 12.84 -11.77 17.49
CA HIS A 227 13.72 -10.70 17.95
C HIS A 227 12.89 -9.44 18.21
N VAL A 228 13.26 -8.69 19.26
CA VAL A 228 12.60 -7.43 19.65
C VAL A 228 12.47 -6.46 18.48
N PHE A 229 13.42 -6.47 17.54
CA PHE A 229 13.35 -5.70 16.30
C PHE A 229 12.07 -5.97 15.51
N PHE A 230 11.76 -7.22 15.17
CA PHE A 230 10.57 -7.56 14.37
C PHE A 230 9.29 -7.25 15.13
N PHE A 231 9.28 -7.49 16.45
CA PHE A 231 8.17 -7.10 17.31
C PHE A 231 7.91 -5.59 17.26
N LEU A 232 8.95 -4.76 17.35
CA LEU A 232 8.83 -3.30 17.24
C LEU A 232 8.36 -2.88 15.84
N VAL A 233 8.86 -3.50 14.78
CA VAL A 233 8.39 -3.22 13.41
C VAL A 233 6.90 -3.54 13.26
N GLY A 234 6.46 -4.71 13.72
CA GLY A 234 5.04 -5.11 13.64
C GLY A 234 4.12 -4.23 14.50
N THR A 235 4.55 -3.86 15.71
CA THR A 235 3.72 -3.08 16.63
C THR A 235 3.73 -1.58 16.35
N ILE A 236 4.91 -0.94 16.27
CA ILE A 236 5.01 0.49 15.97
C ILE A 236 4.50 0.76 14.55
N GLY A 237 4.86 -0.10 13.59
CA GLY A 237 4.32 -0.05 12.24
C GLY A 237 2.80 -0.18 12.27
N GLY A 238 2.26 -1.22 12.88
CA GLY A 238 0.81 -1.44 12.95
C GLY A 238 0.03 -0.31 13.64
N ILE A 239 0.56 0.29 14.71
CA ILE A 239 -0.03 1.47 15.36
C ILE A 239 0.02 2.68 14.43
N THR A 240 1.13 2.88 13.71
CA THR A 240 1.27 3.98 12.75
C THR A 240 0.22 3.85 11.63
N PHE A 241 0.07 2.65 11.04
CA PHE A 241 -0.96 2.41 10.03
C PHE A 241 -2.38 2.52 10.60
N LEU A 242 -2.62 2.11 11.86
CA LEU A 242 -3.92 2.29 12.50
C LEU A 242 -4.29 3.79 12.62
N ILE A 243 -3.33 4.64 12.97
CA ILE A 243 -3.54 6.09 13.05
C ILE A 243 -3.82 6.67 11.65
N ILE A 244 -2.97 6.37 10.67
CA ILE A 244 -3.15 6.83 9.27
C ILE A 244 -4.50 6.39 8.73
N ASN A 245 -4.86 5.12 8.92
CA ASN A 245 -6.13 4.55 8.48
C ASN A 245 -7.32 5.20 9.20
N SER A 246 -7.21 5.50 10.49
CA SER A 246 -8.27 6.20 11.23
C SER A 246 -8.47 7.63 10.71
N CYS A 247 -7.38 8.38 10.50
CA CYS A 247 -7.43 9.72 9.91
C CYS A 247 -8.02 9.70 8.49
N LEU A 248 -7.64 8.72 7.67
CA LEU A 248 -8.19 8.54 6.33
C LEU A 248 -9.68 8.16 6.36
N PHE A 249 -10.10 7.26 7.24
CA PHE A 249 -11.48 6.83 7.37
C PHE A 249 -12.40 8.00 7.75
N LEU A 250 -12.00 8.80 8.75
CA LEU A 250 -12.76 9.98 9.17
C LEU A 250 -12.89 11.01 8.03
N ARG A 251 -11.82 11.23 7.24
CA ARG A 251 -11.88 12.10 6.06
C ARG A 251 -12.82 11.58 4.99
N ILE A 252 -12.83 10.27 4.74
CA ILE A 252 -13.76 9.65 3.79
C ILE A 252 -15.20 9.87 4.25
N LEU A 253 -15.52 9.51 5.50
CA LEU A 253 -16.86 9.68 6.07
C LEU A 253 -17.33 11.14 6.01
N ALA A 254 -16.45 12.07 6.37
CA ALA A 254 -16.72 13.50 6.22
C ALA A 254 -17.03 13.86 4.76
N SER A 255 -16.13 13.53 3.83
CA SER A 255 -16.29 13.91 2.41
C SER A 255 -17.53 13.32 1.74
N ASP A 256 -17.97 12.13 2.18
CA ASP A 256 -19.18 11.47 1.70
C ASP A 256 -20.47 11.92 2.43
N GLY A 257 -20.36 12.83 3.40
CA GLY A 257 -21.50 13.44 4.10
C GLY A 257 -22.03 12.64 5.29
N PHE A 258 -21.37 11.55 5.69
CA PHE A 258 -21.78 10.74 6.85
C PHE A 258 -21.58 11.44 8.20
N LEU A 259 -20.73 12.48 8.27
CA LEU A 259 -20.48 13.27 9.48
C LEU A 259 -21.19 14.65 9.47
N GLY A 260 -22.14 14.85 8.54
CA GLY A 260 -22.83 16.14 8.36
C GLY A 260 -21.93 17.27 7.83
N ASP A 261 -22.50 18.47 7.73
CA ASP A 261 -21.83 19.63 7.12
C ASP A 261 -20.64 20.15 7.94
N ALA A 262 -20.70 20.04 9.27
CA ALA A 262 -19.58 20.38 10.15
C ALA A 262 -18.36 19.48 9.89
N GLY A 263 -18.58 18.17 9.70
CA GLY A 263 -17.51 17.23 9.34
C GLY A 263 -16.95 17.48 7.94
N ARG A 264 -17.81 17.81 6.96
CA ARG A 264 -17.38 18.19 5.60
C ARG A 264 -16.45 19.40 5.61
N ASN A 265 -16.80 20.44 6.36
CA ASN A 265 -15.99 21.65 6.46
C ASN A 265 -14.67 21.40 7.19
N ALA A 266 -14.67 20.57 8.24
CA ALA A 266 -13.45 20.18 8.95
C ALA A 266 -12.50 19.30 8.10
N ALA A 267 -13.04 18.44 7.23
CA ALA A 267 -12.23 17.65 6.28
C ALA A 267 -11.82 18.44 5.03
N ALA A 268 -12.57 19.49 4.69
CA ALA A 268 -12.26 20.40 3.58
C ALA A 268 -11.11 21.37 3.89
N ILE A 269 -10.66 21.47 5.15
CA ILE A 269 -9.56 22.34 5.58
C ILE A 269 -8.36 22.16 4.63
N ASN A 270 -8.20 23.12 3.72
CA ASN A 270 -7.10 23.32 2.79
C ASN A 270 -6.85 22.26 1.70
N ARG A 271 -7.86 21.54 1.18
CA ARG A 271 -7.59 20.67 0.00
C ARG A 271 -7.29 21.50 -1.27
N TRP A 272 -7.75 22.76 -1.33
CA TRP A 272 -7.66 23.60 -2.53
C TRP A 272 -7.26 25.07 -2.29
N ASP A 273 -7.22 25.54 -1.04
CA ASP A 273 -6.93 26.96 -0.74
C ASP A 273 -5.46 27.37 -0.95
N GLY A 274 -4.57 26.41 -1.25
CA GLY A 274 -3.14 26.64 -1.46
C GLY A 274 -2.67 26.66 -2.92
N LEU A 275 -3.50 26.31 -3.90
CA LEU A 275 -3.10 26.18 -5.31
C LEU A 275 -3.55 27.36 -6.19
N SER A 276 -4.22 28.37 -5.63
CA SER A 276 -4.64 29.60 -6.32
C SER A 276 -3.59 30.73 -6.27
N ARG A 277 -2.32 30.39 -5.98
CA ARG A 277 -1.20 31.35 -5.93
C ARG A 277 -0.31 31.35 -7.20
N GLY A 278 -0.79 30.77 -8.30
CA GLY A 278 -0.08 30.75 -9.59
C GLY A 278 -0.79 31.44 -10.77
N ASP A 279 -2.12 31.56 -10.77
CA ASP A 279 -2.89 32.12 -11.90
C ASP A 279 -3.40 33.54 -11.61
N ARG A 280 -2.55 34.42 -11.07
CA ARG A 280 -2.93 35.81 -10.84
C ARG A 280 -1.97 36.88 -11.33
N ASP A 281 -1.03 36.51 -12.20
CA ASP A 281 -0.23 37.46 -12.97
C ASP A 281 -0.07 36.89 -14.39
N ASP A 282 -1.00 37.28 -15.28
CA ASP A 282 -0.86 37.60 -16.72
C ASP A 282 -2.24 37.70 -17.39
#